data_AF-A0A519VJU1-F1
#
_entry.id   AF-A0A519VJU1-F1
#
_cell.length_a   1.000
_cell.length_b   1.000
_cell.length_c   1.000
_cell.angle_alpha   90.00
_cell.angle_beta   90.00
_cell.angle_gamma   90.00
#
_symmetry.space_group_name_H-M   'P 1'
#
loop_
_entity.id
_entity.type
_entity.pdbx_description
1 polymer ?
#
loop_
_entity_poly.entity_id
_entity_poly.type
_entity_poly.pdbx_seq_one_letter_code
_entity_poly.pdbx_strand_id
1 'polypeptide(L)'
;MEREILDTKRKALKINLNEKIYGTFAEIGAGQEVARNFFTAGAASGTVAKTMSAYDMAFSDAIYGAEASGRYVSQNRLLRMLDHE
;
A
#
# COMPACT_ATOMS: atom_id res chain seq x y z
N MET A 1 -21.18 -11.56 -20.77
CA MET A 1 -21.01 -11.70 -19.31
C MET A 1 -21.24 -10.33 -18.69
N GLU A 2 -22.20 -10.25 -17.77
CA GLU A 2 -22.47 -9.04 -17.00
C GLU A 2 -21.28 -8.74 -16.08
N ARG A 3 -20.84 -7.47 -16.01
CA ARG A 3 -19.68 -7.08 -15.22
C ARG A 3 -20.11 -6.96 -13.76
N GLU A 4 -19.72 -7.91 -12.92
CA GLU A 4 -20.00 -7.84 -11.48
C GLU A 4 -19.28 -6.63 -10.86
N ILE A 5 -20.03 -5.71 -10.26
CA ILE A 5 -19.50 -4.57 -9.52
C ILE A 5 -19.32 -4.99 -8.07
N LEU A 6 -18.10 -5.37 -7.70
CA LEU A 6 -17.74 -5.66 -6.33
C LEU A 6 -17.55 -4.36 -5.53
N ASP A 7 -18.06 -4.32 -4.30
CA ASP A 7 -17.72 -3.28 -3.33
C ASP A 7 -16.24 -3.40 -2.92
N THR A 8 -15.68 -2.35 -2.30
CA THR A 8 -14.26 -2.33 -1.90
C THR A 8 -13.93 -3.46 -0.93
N LYS A 9 -14.85 -3.80 -0.02
CA LYS A 9 -14.66 -4.86 0.98
C LYS A 9 -14.53 -6.24 0.33
N ARG A 10 -15.38 -6.58 -0.65
CA ARG A 10 -15.32 -7.83 -1.41
C ARG A 10 -14.08 -7.90 -2.28
N LYS A 11 -13.66 -6.78 -2.88
CA LYS A 11 -12.38 -6.71 -3.63
C LYS A 11 -11.20 -7.03 -2.72
N ALA A 12 -11.12 -6.39 -1.56
CA ALA A 12 -10.05 -6.62 -0.58
C ALA A 12 -10.07 -8.06 -0.03
N LEU A 13 -11.24 -8.58 0.34
CA LEU A 13 -11.38 -9.97 0.81
C LEU A 13 -10.94 -10.97 -0.25
N LYS A 14 -11.32 -10.76 -1.53
CA LYS A 14 -10.89 -11.62 -2.63
C LYS A 14 -9.36 -11.66 -2.78
N ILE A 15 -8.67 -10.55 -2.52
CA ILE A 15 -7.21 -10.50 -2.54
C ILE A 15 -6.64 -11.19 -1.30
N ASN A 16 -7.21 -10.95 -0.11
CA ASN A 16 -6.80 -11.58 1.15
C ASN A 16 -6.86 -13.11 1.13
N LEU A 17 -7.79 -13.68 0.35
CA LEU A 17 -7.95 -15.12 0.19
C LEU A 17 -7.03 -15.72 -0.89
N ASN A 18 -6.25 -14.91 -1.59
CA ASN A 18 -5.33 -15.38 -2.62
C ASN A 18 -3.93 -15.60 -2.03
N GLU A 19 -3.57 -16.86 -1.83
CA GLU A 19 -2.28 -17.30 -1.27
C GLU A 19 -1.06 -16.86 -2.08
N LYS A 20 -1.24 -16.43 -3.34
CA LYS A 20 -0.16 -15.89 -4.18
C LYS A 20 0.17 -14.43 -3.88
N ILE A 21 -0.61 -13.75 -3.05
CA ILE A 21 -0.49 -12.32 -2.78
C ILE A 21 -0.23 -12.13 -1.29
N TYR A 22 1.04 -11.86 -0.97
CA TYR A 22 1.52 -11.58 0.38
C TYR A 22 2.64 -10.55 0.31
N GLY A 23 2.61 -9.54 1.19
CA GLY A 23 3.66 -8.54 1.24
C GLY A 23 3.30 -7.30 2.05
N THR A 24 3.91 -6.18 1.69
CA THR A 24 3.82 -4.92 2.41
C THR A 24 2.97 -3.90 1.65
N PHE A 25 2.17 -3.12 2.38
CA PHE A 25 1.62 -1.87 1.86
C PHE A 25 2.48 -0.69 2.32
N ALA A 26 3.05 0.05 1.36
CA ALA A 26 3.71 1.33 1.64
C ALA A 26 2.91 2.48 1.02
N GLU A 27 2.42 3.38 1.86
CA GLU A 27 1.48 4.43 1.48
C GLU A 27 2.07 5.83 1.76
N ILE A 28 2.01 6.72 0.76
CA ILE A 28 2.30 8.16 0.90
C ILE A 28 1.04 8.94 0.52
N GLY A 29 0.58 9.81 1.42
CA GLY A 29 -0.58 10.69 1.18
C GLY A 29 -1.96 10.02 1.20
N ALA A 30 -2.04 8.68 1.26
CA ALA A 30 -3.31 7.94 1.26
C ALA A 30 -3.94 7.75 2.65
N GLY A 31 -3.27 8.17 3.73
CA GLY A 31 -3.81 8.09 5.10
C GLY A 31 -3.96 6.65 5.64
N GLN A 32 -3.28 5.67 5.05
CA GLN A 32 -3.41 4.24 5.36
C GLN A 32 -4.79 3.64 5.04
N GLU A 33 -5.57 4.27 4.16
CA GLU A 33 -6.89 3.75 3.80
C GLU A 33 -6.80 2.46 2.96
N VAL A 34 -5.71 2.23 2.22
CA VAL A 34 -5.55 0.96 1.48
C VAL A 34 -5.39 -0.18 2.48
N ALA A 35 -4.41 -0.10 3.38
CA ALA A 35 -4.21 -1.08 4.44
C ALA A 35 -5.49 -1.30 5.28
N ARG A 36 -6.21 -0.22 5.64
CA ARG A 36 -7.47 -0.30 6.40
C ARG A 36 -8.54 -1.14 5.71
N ASN A 37 -8.71 -0.99 4.39
CA ASN A 37 -9.67 -1.81 3.63
C ASN A 37 -9.32 -3.30 3.70
N PHE A 38 -8.03 -3.65 3.68
CA PHE A 38 -7.57 -5.03 3.76
C PHE A 38 -7.76 -5.61 5.17
N PHE A 39 -7.41 -4.85 6.22
CA PHE A 39 -7.62 -5.30 7.60
C PHE A 39 -9.11 -5.52 7.93
N THR A 40 -10.00 -4.64 7.46
CA THR A 40 -11.44 -4.72 7.78
C THR A 40 -12.22 -5.71 6.90
N ALA A 41 -11.63 -6.16 5.79
CA ALA A 41 -12.26 -7.15 4.90
C ALA A 41 -12.22 -8.59 5.45
N GLY A 42 -11.30 -8.90 6.38
CA GLY A 42 -11.09 -10.25 6.93
C GLY A 42 -10.03 -11.04 6.16
N ALA A 43 -9.47 -12.09 6.77
CA ALA A 43 -8.34 -12.88 6.24
C ALA A 43 -7.06 -12.07 5.93
N ALA A 44 -6.91 -10.87 6.51
CA ALA A 44 -5.78 -9.98 6.21
C ALA A 44 -4.40 -10.58 6.54
N SER A 45 -4.32 -11.49 7.51
CA SER A 45 -3.06 -12.20 7.84
C SER A 45 -2.51 -13.03 6.68
N GLY A 46 -3.35 -13.40 5.71
CA GLY A 46 -2.93 -14.11 4.49
C GLY A 46 -2.27 -13.21 3.44
N THR A 47 -2.33 -11.88 3.60
CA THR A 47 -1.84 -10.92 2.58
C THR A 47 -0.96 -9.82 3.15
N VAL A 48 -1.26 -9.30 4.34
CA VAL A 48 -0.58 -8.13 4.90
C VAL A 48 0.50 -8.56 5.88
N ALA A 49 1.75 -8.49 5.45
CA ALA A 49 2.93 -8.73 6.28
C ALA A 49 3.28 -7.50 7.13
N LYS A 50 3.23 -6.31 6.51
CA LYS A 50 3.59 -5.02 7.12
C LYS A 50 2.78 -3.92 6.46
N THR A 51 2.54 -2.84 7.20
CA THR A 51 2.01 -1.58 6.65
C THR A 51 2.90 -0.43 7.05
N MET A 52 3.17 0.46 6.09
CA MET A 52 4.06 1.59 6.24
C MET A 52 3.37 2.86 5.75
N SER A 53 3.40 3.91 6.57
CA SER A 53 2.87 5.24 6.23
C SER A 53 3.99 6.26 6.24
N ALA A 54 4.26 6.84 5.08
CA ALA A 54 5.22 7.92 4.92
C ALA A 54 4.50 9.22 4.54
N TYR A 55 3.51 9.58 5.37
CA TYR A 55 2.70 10.78 5.19
C TYR A 55 3.50 12.07 5.38
N ASP A 56 4.34 12.11 6.42
CA ASP A 56 5.23 13.23 6.68
C ASP A 56 6.48 13.16 5.81
N MET A 57 6.89 14.31 5.26
CA MET A 57 8.01 14.40 4.34
C MET A 57 9.35 14.04 5.01
N ALA A 58 9.57 14.47 6.25
CA ALA A 58 10.82 14.19 6.96
C ALA A 58 10.92 12.70 7.32
N PHE A 59 9.82 12.07 7.73
CA PHE A 59 9.77 10.62 7.90
C PHE A 59 9.97 9.87 6.58
N SER A 60 9.34 10.32 5.51
CA SER A 60 9.50 9.74 4.17
C SER A 60 10.96 9.81 3.72
N ASP A 61 11.64 10.92 3.98
CA ASP A 61 13.07 11.08 3.67
C ASP A 61 14.00 10.28 4.56
N ALA A 62 13.68 10.14 5.84
CA ALA A 62 14.48 9.32 6.76
C ALA A 62 14.49 7.84 6.32
N ILE A 63 13.45 7.39 5.61
CA ILE A 63 13.26 5.98 5.24
C ILE A 63 13.66 5.75 3.78
N TYR A 64 13.21 6.59 2.86
CA TYR A 64 13.41 6.43 1.41
C TYR A 64 14.46 7.39 0.81
N GLY A 65 15.05 8.26 1.64
CA GLY A 65 16.00 9.28 1.23
C GLY A 65 15.35 10.48 0.53
N ALA A 66 16.02 11.63 0.61
CA ALA A 66 15.55 12.87 -0.02
C ALA A 66 15.44 12.77 -1.56
N GLU A 67 14.41 13.41 -2.11
CA GLU A 67 14.30 13.61 -3.57
C GLU A 67 15.18 14.78 -4.02
N ALA A 68 16.15 14.51 -4.89
CA ALA A 68 17.03 15.54 -5.44
C ALA A 68 16.27 16.64 -6.23
N SER A 69 15.11 16.30 -6.78
CA SER A 69 14.25 17.24 -7.52
C SER A 69 13.34 18.09 -6.61
N GLY A 70 13.25 17.76 -5.32
CA GLY A 70 12.26 18.31 -4.39
C GLY A 70 10.81 17.89 -4.67
N ARG A 71 10.57 17.00 -5.65
CA ARG A 71 9.23 16.50 -6.02
C ARG A 71 9.02 15.07 -5.55
N TYR A 72 8.15 14.92 -4.55
CA TYR A 72 7.86 13.65 -3.88
C TYR A 72 6.84 12.78 -4.59
N VAL A 73 5.97 13.39 -5.40
CA VAL A 73 5.05 12.66 -6.28
C VAL A 73 5.79 12.40 -7.59
N SER A 74 6.57 11.32 -7.61
CA SER A 74 7.40 10.95 -8.76
C SER A 74 7.56 9.44 -8.88
N GLN A 75 7.88 8.98 -10.09
CA GLN A 75 8.23 7.58 -10.32
C GLN A 75 9.49 7.18 -9.53
N ASN A 76 10.46 8.08 -9.37
CA ASN A 76 11.68 7.80 -8.61
C ASN A 76 11.36 7.46 -7.15
N ARG A 77 10.52 8.28 -6.50
CA ARG A 77 10.08 8.03 -5.12
C ARG A 77 9.36 6.68 -5.00
N LEU A 78 8.47 6.37 -5.93
CA LEU A 78 7.77 5.08 -5.94
C LEU A 78 8.75 3.90 -6.03
N LEU A 79 9.73 3.97 -6.93
CA LEU A 79 10.73 2.91 -7.08
C LEU A 79 11.57 2.74 -5.82
N ARG A 80 11.99 3.84 -5.17
CA ARG A 80 12.72 3.76 -3.89
C ARG A 80 11.92 3.13 -2.77
N MET A 81 10.62 3.39 -2.72
CA MET A 81 9.73 2.71 -1.77
C MET A 81 9.68 1.21 -2.06
N LEU A 82 9.50 0.83 -3.32
CA LEU A 82 9.45 -0.57 -3.72
C LEU A 82 10.77 -1.31 -3.47
N ASP A 83 11.92 -0.65 -3.64
CA ASP A 83 13.23 -1.25 -3.37
C ASP A 83 13.52 -1.42 -1.87
N HIS A 84 12.91 -0.59 -1.02
CA HIS A 84 13.08 -0.66 0.43
C HIS A 84 12.20 -1.74 1.09
N GLU A 85 11.01 -1.98 0.53
CA GLU A 85 9.97 -2.84 1.10
C GLU A 85 10.07 -4.31 0.69
#